data_AF-A0A6A5W433-F1
#
_entry.id   AF-A0A6A5W433-F1
#
_cell.length_a   1.000
_cell.length_b   1.000
_cell.length_c   1.000
_cell.angle_alpha   90.00
_cell.angle_beta   90.00
_cell.angle_gamma   90.00
#
_symmetry.space_group_name_H-M   'P 1'
#
loop_
_entity.id
_entity.type
_entity.pdbx_description
1 polymer ?
#
loop_
_entity_poly.entity_id
_entity_poly.type
_entity_poly.pdbx_seq_one_letter_code
_entity_poly.pdbx_strand_id
1 'polypeptide(L)'
;MLVQEKIERLEERAEERQRRKDEREERAERRREAREDEEDRRRNERVQSYPCYANYAQLPRMPHDTAIPPMYAQPLPVIPAAASIPAAPVPAAGPQPPRPPPVQPQHHLRASPVNPLSSPINTAKDEYDMSNNIRRLEWQSVKEQATANYWTMDDLKGMAQPSSELYRLATKEYHIPDGIARGFRKFMSQYKPIYRQNKDAQAAGLLVDMQLGGGGFVRGGEMA
;
A
#
# COMPACT_ATOMS: atom_id res chain seq x y z
N MET A 1 28.73 -52.22 1.01
CA MET A 1 27.89 -51.83 2.16
C MET A 1 27.88 -50.32 2.40
N LEU A 2 29.02 -49.62 2.50
CA LEU A 2 29.05 -48.16 2.77
C LEU A 2 28.30 -47.26 1.76
N VAL A 3 28.16 -47.69 0.51
CA VAL A 3 27.46 -46.92 -0.53
C VAL A 3 25.94 -47.00 -0.37
N GLN A 4 25.40 -48.16 0.05
CA GLN A 4 23.96 -48.34 0.29
C GLN A 4 23.48 -47.50 1.48
N GLU A 5 24.22 -47.50 2.59
CA GLU A 5 23.90 -46.68 3.76
C GLU A 5 23.88 -45.17 3.44
N LYS A 6 24.75 -44.74 2.52
CA LYS A 6 24.81 -43.34 2.08
C LYS A 6 23.62 -42.95 1.20
N ILE A 7 23.08 -43.89 0.42
CA ILE A 7 21.89 -43.68 -0.41
C ILE A 7 20.65 -43.60 0.50
N GLU A 8 20.50 -44.53 1.45
CA GLU A 8 19.38 -44.53 2.41
C GLU A 8 19.34 -43.24 3.24
N ARG A 9 20.49 -42.74 3.74
CA ARG A 9 20.53 -41.45 4.45
C ARG A 9 20.16 -40.25 3.58
N LEU A 10 20.41 -40.31 2.28
CA LEU A 10 20.04 -39.23 1.37
C LEU A 10 18.55 -39.25 1.05
N GLU A 11 17.96 -40.44 0.91
CA GLU A 11 16.53 -40.63 0.72
C GLU A 11 15.77 -40.20 1.99
N GLU A 12 16.20 -40.63 3.17
CA GLU A 12 15.59 -40.22 4.45
C GLU A 12 15.62 -38.69 4.62
N ARG A 13 16.74 -38.03 4.27
CA ARG A 13 16.85 -36.56 4.31
C ARG A 13 16.01 -35.87 3.23
N ALA A 14 15.73 -36.53 2.11
CA ALA A 14 14.84 -36.00 1.08
C ALA A 14 13.38 -36.08 1.53
N GLU A 15 12.98 -37.23 2.09
CA GLU A 15 11.66 -37.45 2.67
C GLU A 15 11.37 -36.51 3.84
N GLU A 16 12.34 -36.31 4.75
CA GLU A 16 12.17 -35.37 5.86
C GLU A 16 11.96 -33.93 5.35
N ARG A 17 12.70 -33.53 4.30
CA ARG A 17 12.52 -32.22 3.68
C ARG A 17 11.16 -32.08 2.99
N GLN A 18 10.70 -33.13 2.35
CA GLN A 18 9.39 -33.17 1.72
C GLN A 18 8.29 -33.07 2.78
N ARG A 19 8.35 -33.88 3.83
CA ARG A 19 7.40 -33.82 4.95
C ARG A 19 7.34 -32.45 5.62
N ARG A 20 8.49 -31.79 5.84
CA ARG A 20 8.52 -30.42 6.38
C ARG A 20 7.92 -29.39 5.43
N LYS A 21 8.01 -29.62 4.12
CA LYS A 21 7.40 -28.77 3.10
C LYS A 21 5.88 -28.95 3.12
N ASP A 22 5.42 -30.20 3.10
CA ASP A 22 4.00 -30.55 3.13
C ASP A 22 3.33 -30.02 4.42
N GLU A 23 3.98 -30.15 5.58
CA GLU A 23 3.48 -29.61 6.86
C GLU A 23 3.39 -28.07 6.85
N ARG A 24 4.33 -27.38 6.18
CA ARG A 24 4.26 -25.92 6.01
C ARG A 24 3.13 -25.52 5.07
N GLU A 25 2.90 -26.30 4.03
CA GLU A 25 1.83 -26.07 3.05
C GLU A 25 0.46 -26.29 3.69
N GLU A 26 0.26 -27.40 4.40
CA GLU A 26 -0.97 -27.68 5.16
C GLU A 26 -1.26 -26.57 6.18
N ARG A 27 -0.23 -26.10 6.90
CA ARG A 27 -0.39 -24.99 7.84
C ARG A 27 -0.74 -23.67 7.16
N ALA A 28 -0.22 -23.43 5.97
CA ALA A 28 -0.56 -22.25 5.19
C ALA A 28 -1.99 -22.33 4.64
N GLU A 29 -2.42 -23.51 4.20
CA GLU A 29 -3.77 -23.80 3.71
C GLU A 29 -4.81 -23.60 4.83
N ARG A 30 -4.60 -24.21 6.01
CA ARG A 30 -5.48 -23.99 7.17
C ARG A 30 -5.60 -22.52 7.57
N ARG A 31 -4.52 -21.73 7.46
CA ARG A 31 -4.57 -20.28 7.71
C ARG A 31 -5.30 -19.51 6.63
N ARG A 32 -5.34 -20.02 5.39
CA ARG A 32 -6.08 -19.43 4.28
C ARG A 32 -7.57 -19.70 4.43
N GLU A 33 -7.95 -20.95 4.70
CA GLU A 33 -9.35 -21.33 4.97
C GLU A 33 -9.93 -20.53 6.14
N ALA A 34 -9.21 -20.43 7.26
CA ALA A 34 -9.66 -19.65 8.41
C ALA A 34 -9.87 -18.15 8.11
N ARG A 35 -9.17 -17.59 7.10
CA ARG A 35 -9.39 -16.21 6.66
C ARG A 35 -10.61 -16.08 5.77
N GLU A 36 -10.84 -17.07 4.92
CA GLU A 36 -11.99 -17.13 4.01
C GLU A 36 -13.29 -17.29 4.81
N ASP A 37 -13.32 -18.20 5.79
CA ASP A 37 -14.45 -18.38 6.72
C ASP A 37 -14.78 -17.09 7.49
N GLU A 38 -13.75 -16.38 7.97
CA GLU A 38 -13.94 -15.11 8.69
C GLU A 38 -14.47 -14.01 7.76
N GLU A 39 -14.00 -13.96 6.52
CA GLU A 39 -14.47 -13.00 5.52
C GLU A 39 -15.94 -13.26 5.15
N ASP A 40 -16.31 -14.52 4.95
CA ASP A 40 -17.69 -14.92 4.68
C ASP A 40 -18.61 -14.62 5.86
N ARG A 41 -18.14 -14.84 7.10
CA ARG A 41 -18.88 -14.45 8.30
C ARG A 41 -19.16 -12.94 8.31
N ARG A 42 -18.14 -12.11 8.09
CA ARG A 42 -18.29 -10.65 8.03
C ARG A 42 -19.19 -10.20 6.89
N ARG A 43 -19.15 -10.89 5.75
CA ARG A 43 -20.04 -10.61 4.62
C ARG A 43 -21.49 -10.89 4.98
N ASN A 44 -21.77 -12.02 5.64
CA ASN A 44 -23.11 -12.39 6.07
C ASN A 44 -23.68 -11.42 7.13
N GLU A 45 -22.85 -10.99 8.08
CA GLU A 45 -23.21 -9.95 9.06
C GLU A 45 -23.57 -8.61 8.39
N ARG A 46 -22.81 -8.19 7.36
CA ARG A 46 -23.14 -6.96 6.61
C ARG A 46 -24.50 -7.04 5.93
N VAL A 47 -24.86 -8.19 5.37
CA VAL A 47 -26.17 -8.38 4.71
C VAL A 47 -27.31 -8.28 5.74
N GLN A 48 -27.13 -8.81 6.94
CA GLN A 48 -28.14 -8.67 8.01
C GLN A 48 -28.20 -7.25 8.60
N SER A 49 -27.12 -6.48 8.55
CA SER A 49 -27.07 -5.13 9.14
C SER A 49 -27.71 -4.03 8.28
N TYR A 50 -28.20 -4.33 7.07
CA TYR A 50 -28.93 -3.33 6.28
C TYR A 50 -30.26 -3.02 6.98
N PRO A 51 -30.45 -1.81 7.54
CA PRO A 51 -31.74 -1.41 8.05
C PRO A 51 -32.66 -1.37 6.83
N CYS A 52 -33.62 -2.29 6.80
CA CYS A 52 -34.78 -2.22 5.94
C CYS A 52 -35.41 -0.83 6.15
N TYR A 53 -35.11 0.11 5.25
CA TYR A 53 -35.76 1.40 5.11
C TYR A 53 -37.21 1.19 4.61
N ALA A 54 -38.03 0.49 5.39
CA ALA A 54 -39.46 0.38 5.19
C ALA A 54 -40.19 1.28 6.17
N ASN A 55 -39.84 2.57 6.22
CA ASN A 55 -40.68 3.55 6.92
C ASN A 55 -40.43 4.99 6.45
N TYR A 56 -40.63 5.26 5.16
CA TYR A 56 -40.68 6.63 4.62
C TYR A 56 -42.10 7.20 4.50
N ALA A 57 -43.09 6.57 5.13
CA ALA A 57 -44.48 7.01 5.07
C ALA A 57 -44.93 7.65 6.39
N GLN A 58 -44.37 8.82 6.73
CA GLN A 58 -45.02 9.92 7.48
C GLN A 58 -43.95 10.92 7.96
N LEU A 59 -43.66 11.92 7.13
CA LEU A 59 -42.99 13.14 7.59
C LEU A 59 -44.05 14.14 8.07
N PRO A 60 -44.01 14.60 9.33
CA PRO A 60 -44.88 15.69 9.79
C PRO A 60 -44.52 16.99 9.06
N ARG A 61 -45.51 17.64 8.45
CA ARG A 61 -45.37 19.02 7.93
C ARG A 61 -45.13 19.96 9.10
N MET A 62 -43.91 20.47 9.21
CA MET A 62 -43.57 21.55 10.16
C MET A 62 -44.16 22.88 9.66
N PRO A 63 -44.73 23.73 10.54
CA PRO A 63 -45.20 25.06 10.18
C PRO A 63 -44.00 25.98 9.92
N HIS A 64 -44.01 26.66 8.77
CA HIS A 64 -43.07 27.71 8.43
C HIS A 64 -43.44 28.98 9.20
N ASP A 65 -42.79 29.23 10.33
CA ASP A 65 -42.70 30.57 10.89
C ASP A 65 -41.43 30.67 11.74
N THR A 66 -40.36 31.21 11.16
CA THR A 66 -39.30 31.86 11.94
C THR A 66 -38.61 32.89 11.05
N ALA A 67 -38.82 34.15 11.44
CA ALA A 67 -38.20 35.32 10.87
C ALA A 67 -36.67 35.22 10.89
N ILE A 68 -36.06 35.52 9.75
CA ILE A 68 -34.61 35.63 9.58
C ILE A 68 -34.17 36.99 10.14
N PRO A 69 -33.28 37.06 11.15
CA PRO A 69 -32.69 38.34 11.55
C PRO A 69 -31.64 38.79 10.50
N PRO A 70 -31.65 40.07 10.06
CA PRO A 70 -30.69 40.56 9.08
C PRO A 70 -29.46 41.08 9.81
N MET A 71 -28.44 40.23 10.01
CA MET A 71 -27.19 40.71 10.60
C MET A 71 -25.98 40.08 9.88
N TYR A 72 -25.15 40.97 9.32
CA TYR A 72 -23.80 40.79 8.78
C TYR A 72 -23.66 40.31 7.32
N ALA A 73 -24.03 41.20 6.40
CA ALA A 73 -23.39 41.25 5.09
C ALA A 73 -21.97 41.83 5.24
N GLN A 74 -20.96 40.97 5.26
CA GLN A 74 -19.56 41.36 5.10
C GLN A 74 -19.31 41.78 3.64
N PRO A 75 -18.81 42.98 3.34
CA PRO A 75 -18.42 43.34 1.99
C PRO A 75 -17.19 42.54 1.55
N LEU A 76 -17.31 41.86 0.41
CA LEU A 76 -16.22 41.14 -0.25
C LEU A 76 -15.05 42.11 -0.55
N PRO A 77 -13.79 41.71 -0.31
CA PRO A 77 -12.64 42.52 -0.68
C PRO A 77 -12.55 42.63 -2.21
N VAL A 78 -12.59 43.86 -2.70
CA VAL A 78 -12.34 44.21 -4.11
C VAL A 78 -10.88 43.88 -4.42
N ILE A 79 -10.67 42.93 -5.32
CA ILE A 79 -9.34 42.60 -5.85
C ILE A 79 -8.96 43.74 -6.82
N PRO A 80 -7.85 44.47 -6.60
CA PRO A 80 -7.39 45.45 -7.56
C PRO A 80 -7.00 44.73 -8.86
N ALA A 81 -7.60 45.16 -9.97
CA ALA A 81 -7.23 44.71 -11.30
C ALA A 81 -5.73 44.94 -11.51
N ALA A 82 -5.00 43.86 -11.77
CA ALA A 82 -3.59 43.93 -12.13
C ALA A 82 -3.44 44.81 -13.38
N ALA A 83 -2.54 45.78 -13.29
CA ALA A 83 -2.18 46.67 -14.38
C ALA A 83 -1.82 45.87 -15.64
N SER A 84 -2.41 46.26 -16.78
CA SER A 84 -2.03 45.80 -18.11
C SER A 84 -0.53 45.98 -18.31
N ILE A 85 0.19 44.87 -18.32
CA ILE A 85 1.58 44.82 -18.78
C ILE A 85 1.52 44.89 -20.32
N PRO A 86 2.23 45.82 -20.98
CA PRO A 86 2.26 45.86 -22.44
C PRO A 86 2.86 44.55 -22.97
N ALA A 87 2.15 43.95 -23.93
CA ALA A 87 2.55 42.72 -24.60
C ALA A 87 3.93 42.91 -25.25
N ALA A 88 4.90 42.08 -24.85
CA ALA A 88 6.17 41.97 -25.55
C ALA A 88 5.94 41.40 -26.96
N PRO A 89 6.67 41.90 -27.98
CA PRO A 89 6.55 41.39 -29.35
C PRO A 89 6.99 39.93 -29.41
N VAL A 90 6.10 39.08 -29.91
CA VAL A 90 6.34 37.67 -30.18
C VAL A 90 7.39 37.56 -31.31
N PRO A 91 8.52 36.86 -31.12
CA PRO A 91 9.45 36.61 -32.21
C PRO A 91 8.82 35.67 -33.24
N ALA A 92 8.95 36.04 -34.52
CA ALA A 92 8.43 35.29 -35.65
C ALA A 92 8.90 33.83 -35.62
N ALA A 93 7.94 32.91 -35.72
CA ALA A 93 8.19 31.49 -35.83
C ALA A 93 9.00 31.22 -37.12
N GLY A 94 10.24 30.74 -36.95
CA GLY A 94 11.03 30.19 -38.04
C GLY A 94 10.38 28.92 -38.63
N PRO A 95 10.81 28.50 -39.83
CA PRO A 95 10.22 27.36 -40.52
C PRO A 95 10.35 26.08 -39.68
N GLN A 96 9.21 25.45 -39.39
CA GLN A 96 9.17 24.15 -38.72
C GLN A 96 9.86 23.08 -39.60
N PRO A 97 10.71 22.22 -39.03
CA PRO A 97 11.25 21.07 -39.76
C PRO A 97 10.12 20.10 -40.15
N PRO A 98 10.26 19.39 -41.29
CA PRO A 98 9.24 18.47 -41.79
C PRO A 98 9.00 17.34 -40.78
N ARG A 99 7.73 17.14 -40.46
CA ARG A 99 7.24 16.09 -39.56
C ARG A 99 7.62 14.71 -40.11
N PRO A 100 8.22 13.81 -39.31
CA PRO A 100 8.52 12.46 -39.77
C PRO A 100 7.22 11.69 -40.08
N PRO A 101 7.26 10.74 -41.05
CA PRO A 101 6.08 9.98 -41.44
C PRO A 101 5.59 9.07 -40.30
N PRO A 102 4.28 8.81 -40.24
CA PRO A 102 3.69 7.92 -39.24
C PRO A 102 4.22 6.49 -39.44
N VAL A 103 4.87 5.96 -38.41
CA VAL A 103 5.30 4.56 -38.35
C VAL A 103 4.04 3.70 -38.27
N GLN A 104 3.79 2.88 -39.29
CA GLN A 104 2.73 1.87 -39.24
C GLN A 104 3.08 0.81 -38.16
N PRO A 105 2.13 0.42 -37.30
CA PRO A 105 2.34 -0.69 -36.40
C PRO A 105 2.40 -1.99 -37.23
N GLN A 106 3.58 -2.58 -37.33
CA GLN A 106 3.73 -3.92 -37.87
C GLN A 106 3.11 -4.93 -36.89
N HIS A 107 1.87 -5.31 -37.16
CA HIS A 107 1.22 -6.47 -36.53
C HIS A 107 1.87 -7.77 -37.04
N HIS A 108 2.93 -8.20 -36.37
CA HIS A 108 3.41 -9.59 -36.45
C HIS A 108 2.94 -10.35 -35.21
N LEU A 109 1.62 -10.42 -35.00
CA LEU A 109 1.05 -11.40 -34.07
C LEU A 109 0.90 -12.71 -34.84
N ARG A 110 1.95 -13.53 -34.80
CA ARG A 110 1.84 -14.96 -35.09
C ARG A 110 1.02 -15.58 -33.95
N ALA A 111 -0.31 -15.53 -34.10
CA ALA A 111 -1.23 -16.21 -33.21
C ALA A 111 -1.00 -17.72 -33.32
N SER A 112 -0.29 -18.28 -32.35
CA SER A 112 -0.30 -19.72 -32.11
C SER A 112 -1.71 -20.11 -31.65
N PRO A 113 -2.32 -21.19 -32.18
CA PRO A 113 -3.65 -21.59 -31.75
C PRO A 113 -3.59 -22.08 -30.30
N VAL A 114 -4.08 -21.24 -29.39
CA VAL A 114 -4.21 -21.58 -27.97
C VAL A 114 -5.43 -22.48 -27.82
N ASN A 115 -5.20 -23.66 -27.26
CA ASN A 115 -6.18 -24.70 -26.96
C ASN A 115 -7.36 -24.12 -26.15
N PRO A 116 -8.63 -24.20 -26.59
CA PRO A 116 -9.77 -23.56 -25.92
C PRO A 116 -10.34 -24.37 -24.72
N LEU A 117 -9.51 -25.18 -24.04
CA LEU A 117 -9.96 -26.07 -22.95
C LEU A 117 -9.43 -25.71 -21.55
N SER A 118 -8.75 -24.58 -21.38
CA SER A 118 -8.36 -24.08 -20.04
C SER A 118 -9.39 -23.07 -19.53
N SER A 119 -10.16 -23.48 -18.53
CA SER A 119 -11.22 -22.74 -17.84
C SER A 119 -10.88 -21.26 -17.55
N PRO A 120 -11.79 -20.31 -17.79
CA PRO A 120 -11.59 -18.88 -17.55
C PRO A 120 -11.83 -18.49 -16.09
N ILE A 121 -11.33 -19.29 -15.14
CA ILE A 121 -11.56 -19.08 -13.70
C ILE A 121 -10.19 -18.82 -13.06
N ASN A 122 -9.94 -17.56 -12.68
CA ASN A 122 -8.82 -17.04 -11.85
C ASN A 122 -7.73 -16.16 -12.51
N THR A 123 -7.79 -15.84 -13.81
CA THR A 123 -6.74 -15.00 -14.42
C THR A 123 -6.62 -13.60 -13.79
N ALA A 124 -7.73 -12.98 -13.37
CA ALA A 124 -7.71 -11.64 -12.77
C ALA A 124 -7.09 -11.60 -11.36
N LYS A 125 -7.20 -12.68 -10.58
CA LYS A 125 -6.62 -12.77 -9.24
C LYS A 125 -5.12 -13.03 -9.32
N ASP A 126 -4.72 -13.91 -10.22
CA ASP A 126 -3.31 -14.22 -10.44
C ASP A 126 -2.54 -13.01 -11.01
N GLU A 127 -3.18 -12.22 -11.88
CA GLU A 127 -2.61 -10.96 -12.39
C GLU A 127 -2.46 -9.90 -11.28
N TYR A 128 -3.45 -9.78 -10.39
CA TYR A 128 -3.41 -8.87 -9.24
C TYR A 128 -2.29 -9.24 -8.25
N ASP A 129 -2.15 -10.53 -7.93
CA ASP A 129 -1.12 -11.02 -7.01
C ASP A 129 0.29 -10.83 -7.60
N MET A 130 0.44 -11.03 -8.91
CA MET A 130 1.71 -10.81 -9.60
C MET A 130 2.09 -9.31 -9.64
N SER A 131 1.15 -8.42 -9.95
CA SER A 131 1.36 -6.96 -9.91
C SER A 131 1.75 -6.48 -8.51
N ASN A 132 1.09 -7.01 -7.47
CA ASN A 132 1.37 -6.65 -6.09
C ASN A 132 2.76 -7.15 -5.65
N ASN A 133 3.18 -8.34 -6.10
CA ASN A 133 4.52 -8.86 -5.85
C ASN A 133 5.61 -8.04 -6.55
N ILE A 134 5.42 -7.64 -7.82
CA ILE A 134 6.36 -6.75 -8.51
C ILE A 134 6.52 -5.45 -7.73
N ARG A 135 5.40 -4.84 -7.32
CA ARG A 135 5.42 -3.61 -6.53
C ARG A 135 6.13 -3.78 -5.19
N ARG A 136 5.99 -4.94 -4.53
CA ARG A 136 6.73 -5.26 -3.30
C ARG A 136 8.23 -5.34 -3.53
N LEU A 137 8.66 -5.95 -4.63
CA LEU A 137 10.09 -6.03 -4.99
C LEU A 137 10.66 -4.65 -5.28
N GLU A 138 9.91 -3.79 -5.99
CA GLU A 138 10.31 -2.39 -6.22
C GLU A 138 10.47 -1.64 -4.89
N TRP A 139 9.50 -1.79 -3.97
CA TRP A 139 9.59 -1.19 -2.63
C TRP A 139 10.77 -1.70 -1.82
N GLN A 140 11.10 -2.97 -1.96
CA GLN A 140 12.25 -3.56 -1.28
C GLN A 140 13.56 -2.99 -1.82
N SER A 141 13.70 -2.88 -3.16
CA SER A 141 14.85 -2.23 -3.79
C SER A 141 15.02 -0.78 -3.32
N VAL A 142 13.92 -0.01 -3.31
CA VAL A 142 13.91 1.38 -2.83
C VAL A 142 14.32 1.47 -1.35
N LYS A 143 13.88 0.52 -0.51
CA LYS A 143 14.29 0.45 0.89
C LYS A 143 15.80 0.20 1.02
N GLU A 144 16.34 -0.74 0.26
CA GLU A 144 17.77 -1.06 0.27
C GLU A 144 18.62 0.15 -0.15
N GLN A 145 18.20 0.84 -1.22
CA GLN A 145 18.83 2.09 -1.65
C GLN A 145 18.74 3.19 -0.60
N ALA A 146 17.58 3.38 0.04
CA ALA A 146 17.41 4.37 1.09
C ALA A 146 18.32 4.10 2.29
N THR A 147 18.48 2.83 2.67
CA THR A 147 19.40 2.44 3.74
C THR A 147 20.87 2.59 3.36
N ALA A 148 21.24 2.27 2.12
CA ALA A 148 22.61 2.39 1.62
C ALA A 148 23.09 3.85 1.55
N ASN A 149 22.18 4.76 1.19
CA ASN A 149 22.48 6.19 1.06
C ASN A 149 22.15 7.00 2.33
N TYR A 150 21.80 6.33 3.44
CA TYR A 150 21.44 6.96 4.72
C TYR A 150 20.38 8.06 4.60
N TRP A 151 19.38 7.88 3.72
CA TRP A 151 18.34 8.89 3.54
C TRP A 151 17.51 9.06 4.80
N THR A 152 17.42 10.31 5.26
CA THR A 152 16.62 10.67 6.40
C THR A 152 15.14 10.74 6.03
N MET A 153 14.28 10.80 7.05
CA MET A 153 12.84 10.97 6.85
C MET A 153 12.50 12.28 6.14
N ASP A 154 13.35 13.31 6.24
CA ASP A 154 13.14 14.59 5.57
C ASP A 154 13.60 14.54 4.11
N ASP A 155 14.65 13.78 3.80
CA ASP A 155 15.07 13.53 2.41
C ASP A 155 13.97 12.81 1.63
N LEU A 156 13.36 11.78 2.23
CA LEU A 156 12.23 11.05 1.64
C LEU A 156 11.01 11.96 1.41
N LYS A 157 10.79 12.97 2.26
CA LYS A 157 9.74 13.99 2.03
C LYS A 157 10.13 14.94 0.91
N GLY A 158 11.41 15.29 0.80
CA GLY A 158 11.96 16.10 -0.29
C GLY A 158 11.79 15.40 -1.63
N MET A 159 12.01 14.09 -1.69
CA MET A 159 11.79 13.26 -2.88
C MET A 159 10.35 13.23 -3.37
N ALA A 160 9.36 13.54 -2.52
CA ALA A 160 7.98 13.61 -2.97
C ALA A 160 7.69 14.83 -3.87
N GLN A 161 8.58 15.82 -3.89
CA GLN A 161 8.44 17.02 -4.72
C GLN A 161 9.17 16.84 -6.05
N PRO A 162 8.47 16.86 -7.21
CA PRO A 162 9.11 16.71 -8.52
C PRO A 162 10.14 17.79 -8.86
N SER A 163 10.03 18.95 -8.19
CA SER A 163 10.95 20.08 -8.33
C SER A 163 12.22 19.95 -7.48
N SER A 164 12.33 18.96 -6.58
CA SER A 164 13.51 18.80 -5.75
C SER A 164 14.64 18.11 -6.51
N GLU A 165 15.88 18.52 -6.23
CA GLU A 165 17.05 17.82 -6.78
C GLU A 165 17.13 16.38 -6.27
N LEU A 166 16.67 16.11 -5.04
CA LEU A 166 16.56 14.75 -4.50
C LEU A 166 15.63 13.85 -5.32
N TYR A 167 14.51 14.38 -5.82
CA TYR A 167 13.62 13.62 -6.70
C TYR A 167 14.30 13.31 -8.04
N ARG A 168 15.05 14.27 -8.61
CA ARG A 168 15.80 14.06 -9.86
C ARG A 168 16.89 13.02 -9.66
N LEU A 169 17.62 13.09 -8.55
CA LEU A 169 18.62 12.12 -8.16
C LEU A 169 18.02 10.72 -8.01
N ALA A 170 16.93 10.59 -7.24
CA ALA A 170 16.22 9.33 -7.01
C ALA A 170 15.74 8.68 -8.32
N THR A 171 15.17 9.47 -9.23
CA THR A 171 14.59 8.95 -10.48
C THR A 171 15.66 8.70 -11.55
N LYS A 172 16.68 9.55 -11.67
CA LYS A 172 17.70 9.43 -12.72
C LYS A 172 18.86 8.52 -12.36
N GLU A 173 19.39 8.64 -11.15
CA GLU A 173 20.60 7.90 -10.74
C GLU A 173 20.26 6.57 -10.07
N TYR A 174 19.24 6.57 -9.22
CA TYR A 174 18.84 5.37 -8.46
C TYR A 174 17.70 4.59 -9.11
N HIS A 175 17.19 5.06 -10.25
CA HIS A 175 16.10 4.42 -11.01
C HIS A 175 14.86 4.10 -10.18
N ILE A 176 14.54 4.93 -9.19
CA ILE A 176 13.33 4.78 -8.40
C ILE A 176 12.12 5.13 -9.27
N PRO A 177 11.10 4.26 -9.35
CA PRO A 177 9.88 4.56 -10.09
C PRO A 177 9.21 5.85 -9.61
N ASP A 178 8.79 6.71 -10.55
CA ASP A 178 8.18 8.02 -10.25
C ASP A 178 6.97 7.88 -9.29
N GLY A 179 6.12 6.88 -9.53
CA GLY A 179 4.96 6.60 -8.69
C GLY A 179 5.31 6.29 -7.22
N ILE A 180 6.49 5.72 -6.97
CA ILE A 180 7.01 5.48 -5.62
C ILE A 180 7.53 6.79 -5.02
N ALA A 181 8.35 7.52 -5.78
CA ALA A 181 8.95 8.77 -5.33
C ALA A 181 7.89 9.81 -4.91
N ARG A 182 6.89 10.08 -5.75
CA ARG A 182 5.77 10.98 -5.40
C ARG A 182 4.89 10.43 -4.28
N GLY A 183 4.83 9.11 -4.16
CA GLY A 183 4.03 8.41 -3.16
C GLY A 183 4.56 8.57 -1.74
N PHE A 184 5.85 8.86 -1.54
CA PHE A 184 6.47 8.90 -0.21
C PHE A 184 5.70 9.77 0.79
N ARG A 185 5.22 10.95 0.39
CA ARG A 185 4.42 11.81 1.29
C ARG A 185 3.17 11.10 1.81
N LYS A 186 2.48 10.35 0.96
CA LYS A 186 1.28 9.58 1.32
C LYS A 186 1.64 8.41 2.24
N PHE A 187 2.67 7.64 1.89
CA PHE A 187 3.12 6.50 2.70
C PHE A 187 3.60 6.93 4.09
N MET A 188 4.32 8.04 4.19
CA MET A 188 4.78 8.60 5.47
C MET A 188 3.62 9.03 6.37
N SER A 189 2.55 9.55 5.77
CA SER A 189 1.33 9.92 6.50
C SER A 189 0.59 8.69 7.02
N GLN A 190 0.56 7.60 6.24
CA GLN A 190 -0.03 6.32 6.64
C GLN A 190 0.85 5.56 7.65
N TYR A 191 2.17 5.76 7.62
CA TYR A 191 3.10 5.09 8.51
C TYR A 191 3.00 5.61 9.95
N LYS A 192 2.78 6.91 10.16
CA LYS A 192 2.66 7.50 11.51
C LYS A 192 1.67 6.77 12.43
N PRO A 193 0.40 6.51 12.05
CA PRO A 193 -0.53 5.80 12.92
C PRO A 193 -0.10 4.34 13.17
N ILE A 194 0.43 3.66 12.15
CA ILE A 194 0.93 2.27 12.28
C ILE A 194 2.11 2.22 13.24
N TYR A 195 3.04 3.17 13.14
CA TYR A 195 4.19 3.26 14.04
C TYR A 195 3.75 3.53 15.48
N ARG A 196 2.78 4.43 15.70
CA ARG A 196 2.21 4.68 17.03
C ARG A 196 1.59 3.41 17.61
N GLN A 197 0.73 2.74 16.84
CA GLN A 197 0.11 1.47 17.27
C GLN A 197 1.15 0.39 17.59
N ASN A 198 2.18 0.24 16.77
CA ASN A 198 3.23 -0.75 17.00
C ASN A 198 4.12 -0.38 18.19
N LYS A 199 4.41 0.91 18.40
CA LYS A 199 5.15 1.39 19.57
C LYS A 199 4.36 1.14 20.85
N ASP A 200 3.07 1.42 20.83
CA ASP A 200 2.16 1.19 21.96
C ASP A 200 2.00 -0.32 22.23
N ALA A 201 1.90 -1.14 21.18
CA ALA A 201 1.84 -2.60 21.29
C ALA A 201 3.16 -3.22 21.78
N GLN A 202 4.32 -2.71 21.34
CA GLN A 202 5.62 -3.13 21.85
C GLN A 202 5.85 -2.68 23.29
N ALA A 203 5.44 -1.46 23.65
CA ALA A 203 5.48 -0.97 25.02
C ALA A 203 4.55 -1.80 25.92
N ALA A 204 3.35 -2.14 25.45
CA ALA A 204 2.44 -3.04 26.16
C ALA A 204 2.99 -4.46 26.28
N GLY A 205 3.64 -4.98 25.23
CA GLY A 205 4.33 -6.27 25.27
C GLY A 205 5.45 -6.30 26.30
N LEU A 206 6.29 -5.25 26.36
CA LEU A 206 7.33 -5.08 27.37
C LEU A 206 6.77 -4.96 28.80
N LEU A 207 5.62 -4.30 28.97
CA LEU A 207 4.93 -4.19 30.26
C LEU A 207 4.34 -5.52 30.73
N VAL A 208 3.78 -6.31 29.82
CA VAL A 208 3.30 -7.67 30.10
C VAL A 208 4.47 -8.60 30.45
N ASP A 209 5.62 -8.47 29.78
CA ASP A 209 6.83 -9.23 30.10
C ASP A 209 7.42 -8.84 31.47
N MET A 210 7.36 -7.56 31.86
CA MET A 210 7.72 -7.11 33.21
C MET A 210 6.73 -7.58 34.29
N GLN A 211 5.47 -7.84 33.94
CA GLN A 211 4.44 -8.27 34.88
C GLN A 211 4.40 -9.81 35.05
N LEU A 212 4.90 -10.57 34.07
CA LEU A 212 5.06 -12.03 34.12
C LEU A 212 6.49 -12.47 34.52
N GLY A 213 7.50 -11.61 34.34
CA GLY A 213 8.86 -11.79 34.85
C GLY A 213 8.97 -11.42 36.33
N GLY A 214 8.59 -12.36 37.19
CA GLY A 214 8.62 -12.23 38.66
C GLY A 214 9.88 -11.56 39.22
N GLY A 215 9.76 -10.28 39.56
CA GLY A 215 10.65 -9.60 40.49
C GLY A 215 10.31 -10.06 41.91
N GLY A 216 10.97 -11.13 42.37
CA GLY A 216 10.97 -11.55 43.76
C GLY A 216 11.53 -10.43 44.64
N PHE A 217 10.64 -9.63 45.22
CA PHE A 217 10.94 -8.85 46.42
C PHE A 217 11.26 -9.85 47.54
N VAL A 218 12.54 -10.11 47.74
CA VAL A 218 13.04 -10.77 48.95
C VAL A 218 12.60 -9.91 50.13
N ARG A 219 11.55 -10.35 50.81
CA ARG A 219 11.13 -9.82 52.10
C ARG A 219 12.32 -10.07 53.03
N GLY A 220 13.04 -9.01 53.38
CA GLY A 220 14.10 -9.07 54.38
C GLY A 220 13.52 -9.67 55.65
N GLY A 221 13.89 -10.92 55.94
CA GLY A 221 13.55 -11.59 57.18
C GLY A 221 14.24 -10.89 58.33
N GLU A 222 13.44 -10.45 59.29
CA GLU A 222 13.86 -10.07 60.63
C GLU A 222 14.73 -11.19 61.21
N MET A 223 15.96 -10.84 61.59
CA MET A 223 16.73 -11.64 62.54
C MET A 223 16.26 -11.26 63.95
N ALA A 224 15.78 -12.25 64.69
CA ALA A 224 15.71 -12.28 66.14
C ALA A 224 16.40 -13.56 66.62
#